data_AF-A0A8S3JML0-F1
#
_entry.id   AF-A0A8S3JML0-F1
#
_cell.length_a   1.000
_cell.length_b   1.000
_cell.length_c   1.000
_cell.angle_alpha   90.00
_cell.angle_beta   90.00
_cell.angle_gamma   90.00
#
_symmetry.space_group_name_H-M   'P 1'
#
loop_
_entity.id
_entity.type
_entity.pdbx_description
1 polymer ?
#
loop_
_entity_poly.entity_id
_entity_poly.type
_entity_poly.pdbx_seq_one_letter_code
_entity_poly.pdbx_strand_id
1 'polypeptide(L)'
;YTLHEYNIPDEPSFDEDMVEFLLEMQNRDLSPEDYEMLLRLDERVKRKTLNTNILNTLPTIDVIDMHLAEQCTICMEKYQHEQKLKLLPCKHIFHLHCIETYLKEFSNQCPLDNLPLV
;
A
#
# COMPACT_ATOMS: atom_id res chain seq x y z
N TYR A 1 -18.66 -26.38 23.39
CA TYR A 1 -17.60 -25.44 22.98
C TYR A 1 -16.99 -25.97 21.70
N THR A 2 -17.64 -25.67 20.57
CA THR A 2 -17.22 -26.06 19.23
C THR A 2 -16.24 -25.01 18.72
N LEU A 3 -14.99 -25.41 18.52
CA LEU A 3 -14.00 -24.60 17.83
C LEU A 3 -14.48 -24.42 16.39
N HIS A 4 -14.79 -23.18 16.04
CA HIS A 4 -15.10 -22.82 14.66
C HIS A 4 -13.85 -23.07 13.82
N GLU A 5 -13.99 -23.98 12.85
CA GLU A 5 -13.09 -24.13 11.72
C GLU A 5 -13.03 -22.79 11.00
N TYR A 6 -11.94 -22.05 11.22
CA TYR A 6 -11.61 -20.94 10.35
C TYR A 6 -11.21 -21.54 9.01
N ASN A 7 -12.06 -21.34 7.99
CA ASN A 7 -11.70 -21.55 6.60
C ASN A 7 -10.43 -20.76 6.30
N ILE A 8 -9.30 -21.46 6.26
CA ILE A 8 -8.02 -20.94 5.79
C ILE A 8 -8.22 -20.70 4.29
N PRO A 9 -8.23 -19.45 3.80
CA PRO A 9 -8.26 -19.20 2.36
C PRO A 9 -7.03 -19.84 1.75
N ASP A 10 -7.20 -20.52 0.62
CA ASP A 10 -6.14 -21.22 -0.13
C ASP A 10 -4.78 -20.54 0.06
N GLU A 11 -3.90 -21.20 0.83
CA GLU A 11 -2.54 -20.70 1.04
C GLU A 11 -1.91 -20.45 -0.33
N PRO A 12 -1.22 -19.32 -0.54
CA PRO A 12 -0.41 -19.19 -1.74
C PRO A 12 0.57 -20.37 -1.71
N SER A 13 0.68 -21.13 -2.80
CA SER A 13 1.69 -22.16 -2.92
C SER A 13 3.06 -21.48 -2.87
N PHE A 14 3.60 -21.32 -1.65
CA PHE A 14 5.00 -21.05 -1.46
C PHE A 14 5.69 -22.36 -1.83
N ASP A 15 6.28 -22.41 -3.02
CA ASP A 15 7.06 -23.56 -3.46
C ASP A 15 8.07 -23.95 -2.35
N GLU A 16 8.36 -25.23 -2.13
CA GLU A 16 9.24 -25.69 -1.03
C GLU A 16 10.56 -24.90 -0.97
N ASP A 17 11.10 -24.56 -2.14
CA ASP A 17 12.30 -23.72 -2.32
C ASP A 17 12.16 -22.31 -1.70
N MET A 18 10.97 -21.70 -1.75
CA MET A 18 10.69 -20.40 -1.15
C MET A 18 10.57 -20.49 0.37
N VAL A 19 10.01 -21.58 0.88
CA VAL A 19 9.88 -21.82 2.32
C VAL A 19 11.26 -22.08 2.94
N GLU A 20 12.07 -22.93 2.30
CA GLU A 20 13.44 -23.21 2.73
C GLU A 20 14.30 -21.94 2.74
N PHE A 21 14.22 -21.14 1.67
CA PHE A 21 14.87 -19.83 1.59
C PHE A 21 14.46 -18.86 2.72
N LEU A 22 13.16 -18.78 3.04
CA LEU A 22 12.66 -17.90 4.10
C LEU A 22 13.09 -18.39 5.50
N LEU A 23 13.15 -19.72 5.71
CA LEU A 23 13.61 -20.33 6.95
C LEU A 23 15.12 -20.12 7.18
N GLU A 24 15.93 -20.23 6.12
CA GLU A 24 17.37 -19.92 6.16
C GLU A 24 17.63 -18.44 6.44
N MET A 25 16.80 -17.54 5.90
CA MET A 25 16.91 -16.10 6.14
C MET A 25 16.47 -15.67 7.54
N GLN A 26 15.55 -16.41 8.18
CA GLN A 26 14.92 -15.98 9.44
C GLN A 26 15.90 -15.91 10.63
N ASN A 27 17.06 -16.59 10.53
CA ASN A 27 18.01 -16.72 11.64
C ASN A 27 19.48 -16.37 11.28
N ARG A 28 19.74 -15.75 10.12
CA ARG A 28 21.10 -15.38 9.70
C ARG A 28 21.43 -13.92 9.97
N ASP A 29 22.69 -13.63 10.24
CA ASP A 29 23.20 -12.26 10.27
C ASP A 29 23.26 -11.70 8.84
N LEU A 30 22.50 -10.64 8.55
CA LEU A 30 22.42 -10.03 7.23
C LEU A 30 23.79 -9.48 6.78
N SER A 31 24.29 -9.96 5.64
CA SER A 31 25.50 -9.44 4.98
C SER A 31 25.15 -8.65 3.70
N PRO A 32 26.06 -7.81 3.18
CA PRO A 32 25.85 -7.06 1.94
C PRO A 32 25.51 -7.92 0.71
N GLU A 33 25.96 -9.17 0.69
CA GLU A 33 25.68 -10.16 -0.35
C GLU A 33 24.21 -10.62 -0.36
N ASP A 34 23.48 -10.41 0.74
CA ASP A 34 22.05 -10.74 0.84
C ASP A 34 21.15 -9.75 0.09
N TYR A 35 21.70 -8.65 -0.43
CA TYR A 35 20.98 -7.67 -1.25
C TYR A 35 20.39 -8.30 -2.52
N GLU A 36 21.12 -9.22 -3.17
CA GLU A 36 20.65 -9.90 -4.38
C GLU A 36 19.50 -10.88 -4.08
N MET A 37 19.52 -11.51 -2.91
CA MET A 37 18.43 -12.38 -2.44
C MET A 37 17.17 -11.57 -2.16
N LEU A 38 17.31 -10.40 -1.51
CA LEU A 38 16.18 -9.51 -1.23
C LEU A 38 15.53 -8.94 -2.49
N LEU A 39 16.30 -8.65 -3.54
CA LEU A 39 15.78 -8.20 -4.84
C LEU A 39 14.86 -9.23 -5.50
N ARG A 40 15.13 -10.54 -5.35
CA ARG A 40 14.31 -11.62 -5.91
C ARG A 40 12.91 -11.71 -5.27
N LEU A 41 12.75 -11.22 -4.05
CA LEU A 41 11.44 -11.17 -3.38
C LEU A 41 10.54 -10.09 -4.00
N ASP A 42 11.09 -8.95 -4.41
CA ASP A 42 10.33 -7.84 -4.99
C ASP A 42 9.78 -8.18 -6.39
N GLU A 43 10.55 -8.94 -7.19
CA GLU A 43 10.16 -9.31 -8.56
C GLU A 43 8.90 -10.18 -8.66
N ARG A 44 8.57 -10.95 -7.62
CA ARG A 44 7.44 -11.91 -7.64
C ARG A 44 6.13 -11.32 -7.11
N VAL A 45 6.16 -10.13 -6.50
CA VAL A 45 4.95 -9.49 -5.96
C VAL A 45 4.25 -8.70 -7.07
N LYS A 46 3.15 -9.26 -7.60
CA LYS A 46 2.28 -8.50 -8.49
C LYS A 46 1.68 -7.31 -7.73
N ARG A 47 1.89 -6.10 -8.25
CA ARG A 47 1.30 -4.87 -7.70
C ARG A 47 -0.22 -4.99 -7.73
N LYS A 48 -0.85 -4.78 -6.58
CA LYS A 48 -2.31 -4.80 -6.45
C LYS A 48 -2.84 -3.42 -6.82
N THR A 49 -3.21 -3.19 -8.07
CA THR A 49 -3.69 -1.87 -8.52
C THR A 49 -5.21 -1.79 -8.48
N LEU A 50 -5.75 -0.58 -8.28
CA LEU A 50 -7.19 -0.33 -8.38
C LEU A 50 -7.61 0.00 -9.81
N ASN A 51 -8.77 -0.52 -10.20
CA ASN A 51 -9.48 -0.04 -11.38
C ASN A 51 -9.99 1.39 -11.15
N THR A 52 -9.88 2.23 -12.18
CA THR A 52 -10.14 3.68 -12.16
C THR A 52 -11.55 4.07 -11.70
N ASN A 53 -12.53 3.16 -11.78
CA ASN A 53 -13.92 3.45 -11.41
C ASN A 53 -14.12 3.74 -9.91
N ILE A 54 -13.37 3.07 -9.03
CA ILE A 54 -13.47 3.29 -7.56
C ILE A 54 -12.79 4.60 -7.16
N LEU A 55 -11.78 5.04 -7.91
CA LEU A 55 -11.09 6.32 -7.64
C LEU A 55 -12.01 7.52 -7.80
N ASN A 56 -12.99 7.44 -8.70
CA ASN A 56 -13.91 8.53 -8.99
C ASN A 56 -15.05 8.66 -7.97
N THR A 57 -15.28 7.64 -7.14
CA THR A 57 -16.31 7.70 -6.08
C THR A 57 -15.80 8.31 -4.79
N LEU A 58 -14.47 8.48 -4.64
CA LEU A 58 -13.85 9.03 -3.45
C LEU A 58 -14.08 10.55 -3.36
N PRO A 59 -14.38 11.07 -2.15
CA PRO A 59 -14.64 12.49 -1.97
C PRO A 59 -13.40 13.32 -2.31
N THR A 60 -13.61 14.30 -3.19
CA THR A 60 -12.62 15.33 -3.50
C THR A 60 -12.91 16.53 -2.62
N ILE A 61 -11.87 17.04 -1.96
CA ILE A 61 -11.97 18.17 -1.05
C ILE A 61 -11.01 19.24 -1.59
N ASP A 62 -11.52 20.46 -1.72
CA ASP A 62 -10.69 21.62 -2.02
C ASP A 62 -10.03 22.11 -0.72
N VAL A 63 -8.84 22.72 -0.79
CA VAL A 63 -8.18 23.31 0.39
C VAL A 63 -8.97 24.52 0.88
N ILE A 64 -10.05 24.28 1.63
CA ILE A 64 -10.93 25.35 2.14
C ILE A 64 -10.63 25.64 3.61
N ASP A 65 -10.16 24.69 4.42
CA ASP A 65 -9.90 24.95 5.85
C ASP A 65 -8.67 24.25 6.45
N MET A 66 -7.92 25.06 7.18
CA MET A 66 -6.51 24.99 7.59
C MET A 66 -6.12 23.92 8.65
N HIS A 67 -6.80 22.77 8.76
CA HIS A 67 -6.55 21.85 9.91
C HIS A 67 -6.39 20.36 9.59
N LEU A 68 -6.21 20.00 8.32
CA LEU A 68 -6.37 18.61 7.89
C LEU A 68 -5.05 17.87 7.59
N ALA A 69 -4.01 18.56 7.11
CA ALA A 69 -2.60 18.11 7.02
C ALA A 69 -1.74 19.26 6.45
N GLU A 70 -0.43 19.28 6.73
CA GLU A 70 0.47 20.35 6.24
C GLU A 70 1.12 20.05 4.88
N GLN A 71 1.33 18.76 4.56
CA GLN A 71 2.01 18.32 3.35
C GLN A 71 1.54 16.95 2.86
N CYS A 72 1.68 16.70 1.57
CA CYS A 72 1.41 15.41 0.95
C CYS A 72 2.59 14.46 1.18
N THR A 73 2.34 13.29 1.80
CA THR A 73 3.42 12.33 2.10
C THR A 73 3.88 11.52 0.89
N ILE A 74 3.21 11.65 -0.26
CA ILE A 74 3.62 10.99 -1.51
C ILE A 74 4.70 11.79 -2.22
N CYS A 75 4.47 13.09 -2.44
CA CYS A 75 5.44 13.99 -3.09
C CYS A 75 6.32 14.77 -2.11
N MET A 76 6.02 14.71 -0.80
CA MET A 76 6.68 15.47 0.26
C MET A 76 6.57 17.00 0.12
N GLU A 77 5.59 17.49 -0.65
CA GLU A 77 5.34 18.93 -0.85
C GLU A 77 4.18 19.44 0.01
N LYS A 78 4.31 20.69 0.48
CA LYS A 78 3.25 21.38 1.23
C LYS A 78 2.03 21.64 0.36
N TYR A 79 0.85 21.60 0.96
CA TYR A 79 -0.37 21.98 0.26
C TYR A 79 -0.42 23.49 0.02
N GLN A 80 -0.88 23.87 -1.17
CA GLN A 80 -1.07 25.26 -1.57
C GLN A 80 -2.55 25.55 -1.79
N HIS A 81 -2.92 26.83 -1.71
CA HIS A 81 -4.28 27.27 -2.04
C HIS A 81 -4.67 26.81 -3.45
N GLU A 82 -5.96 26.49 -3.62
CA GLU A 82 -6.55 26.06 -4.90
C GLU A 82 -6.06 24.70 -5.44
N GLN A 83 -5.28 23.94 -4.65
CA GLN A 83 -4.95 22.56 -5.01
C GLN A 83 -6.12 21.61 -4.72
N LYS A 84 -6.30 20.62 -5.60
CA LYS A 84 -7.31 19.55 -5.39
C LYS A 84 -6.73 18.46 -4.51
N LEU A 85 -7.39 18.17 -3.40
CA LEU A 85 -7.02 17.10 -2.50
C LEU A 85 -8.05 15.97 -2.57
N LYS A 86 -7.59 14.76 -2.27
CA LYS A 86 -8.47 13.60 -2.11
C LYS A 86 -8.44 13.19 -0.65
N LEU A 87 -9.63 12.96 -0.08
CA LEU A 87 -9.77 12.33 1.24
C LEU A 87 -10.13 10.85 1.03
N LEU A 88 -9.31 9.97 1.58
CA LEU A 88 -9.58 8.54 1.61
C LEU A 88 -10.59 8.20 2.74
N PRO A 89 -11.31 7.06 2.67
CA PRO A 89 -12.22 6.62 3.73
C PRO A 89 -11.55 6.48 5.11
N CYS A 90 -10.25 6.18 5.14
CA CYS A 90 -9.43 6.17 6.37
C CYS A 90 -9.09 7.56 6.91
N LYS A 91 -9.61 8.63 6.28
CA LYS A 91 -9.42 10.05 6.62
C LYS A 91 -8.03 10.63 6.32
N HIS A 92 -7.19 9.90 5.59
CA HIS A 92 -5.91 10.41 5.10
C HIS A 92 -6.08 11.25 3.82
N ILE A 93 -5.22 12.26 3.67
CA ILE A 93 -5.34 13.29 2.64
C ILE A 93 -4.07 13.34 1.80
N PHE A 94 -4.26 13.51 0.50
CA PHE A 94 -3.20 13.56 -0.50
C PHE A 94 -3.59 14.51 -1.62
N HIS A 95 -2.63 14.98 -2.42
CA HIS A 95 -2.97 15.60 -3.70
C HIS A 95 -3.73 14.61 -4.57
N LEU A 96 -4.78 15.08 -5.25
CA LEU A 96 -5.60 14.26 -6.15
C LEU A 96 -4.73 13.48 -7.14
N HIS A 97 -3.78 14.17 -7.78
CA HIS A 97 -2.89 13.54 -8.75
C HIS A 97 -1.98 12.48 -8.11
N CYS A 98 -1.37 12.78 -6.96
CA CYS A 98 -0.45 11.87 -6.29
C CYS A 98 -1.13 10.56 -5.90
N ILE A 99 -2.32 10.64 -5.29
CA ILE A 99 -3.01 9.43 -4.84
C ILE A 99 -3.64 8.65 -5.99
N GLU A 100 -4.10 9.31 -7.05
CA GLU A 100 -4.60 8.60 -8.25
C GLU A 100 -3.49 7.82 -8.94
N THR A 101 -2.30 8.41 -9.10
CA THR A 101 -1.13 7.71 -9.65
C THR A 101 -0.72 6.55 -8.74
N TYR A 102 -0.64 6.80 -7.43
CA TYR A 102 -0.28 5.75 -6.46
C TYR A 102 -1.24 4.55 -6.54
N LEU A 103 -2.55 4.81 -6.55
CA LEU A 103 -3.55 3.76 -6.52
C LEU A 103 -3.68 2.99 -7.84
N LYS A 104 -3.32 3.65 -8.95
CA LYS A 104 -3.31 3.05 -10.29
C LYS A 104 -2.07 2.20 -10.54
N GLU A 105 -0.92 2.58 -9.97
CA GLU A 105 0.38 2.00 -10.35
C GLU A 105 0.98 1.10 -9.26
N PHE A 106 0.64 1.31 -7.99
CA PHE A 106 1.36 0.71 -6.87
C PHE A 106 0.50 -0.14 -5.92
N SER A 107 -0.64 0.36 -5.42
CA SER A 107 -1.43 -0.35 -4.39
C SER A 107 -2.92 0.01 -4.41
N ASN A 108 -3.78 -0.84 -3.83
CA ASN A 108 -5.20 -0.56 -3.59
C ASN A 108 -5.51 -0.12 -2.15
N GLN A 109 -4.45 0.11 -1.38
CA GLN A 109 -4.50 0.47 0.03
C GLN A 109 -4.02 1.91 0.23
N CYS A 110 -4.39 2.51 1.35
CA CYS A 110 -3.87 3.81 1.71
C CYS A 110 -2.35 3.74 2.01
N PRO A 111 -1.52 4.67 1.48
CA PRO A 111 -0.08 4.69 1.70
C PRO A 111 0.37 4.84 3.15
N LEU A 112 -0.51 5.25 4.07
CA LEU A 112 -0.16 5.59 5.46
C LEU A 112 -0.50 4.47 6.46
N ASP A 113 -1.62 3.78 6.26
CA ASP A 113 -2.14 2.78 7.21
C ASP A 113 -2.34 1.40 6.57
N ASN A 114 -2.07 1.25 5.27
CA ASN A 114 -2.29 0.04 4.48
C ASN A 114 -3.73 -0.50 4.54
N LEU A 115 -4.70 0.35 4.92
CA LEU A 115 -6.10 -0.04 4.91
C LEU A 115 -6.63 -0.07 3.47
N PRO A 116 -7.37 -1.12 3.08
CA PRO A 116 -7.92 -1.23 1.75
C PRO A 116 -9.00 -0.16 1.53
N LEU A 117 -9.06 0.37 0.32
CA LEU A 117 -10.07 1.35 -0.07
C LEU A 117 -11.42 0.71 -0.45
N VAL A 118 -11.46 -0.62 -0.51
CA VAL A 118 -12.61 -1.49 -0.80
C VAL A 118 -12.57 -2.73 0.08
#